data_AF-A0A497FID0-F1
#
_entry.id   AF-A0A497FID0-F1
#
_cell.length_a   1.000
_cell.length_b   1.000
_cell.length_c   1.000
_cell.angle_alpha   90.00
_cell.angle_beta   90.00
_cell.angle_gamma   90.00
#
_symmetry.space_group_name_H-M   'P 1'
#
loop_
_entity.id
_entity.type
_entity.pdbx_description
1 polymer ?
#
loop_
_entity_poly.entity_id
_entity_poly.type
_entity_poly.pdbx_seq_one_letter_code
_entity_poly.pdbx_strand_id
1 'polypeptide(L)' 'MESNIVIPDCRGKEFLVCKRKGGDYELRFINGKGETVFVFWFAVKSPVFQNSKLISKLFELISELAVH' A
#
# COMPACT_ATOMS: atom_id res chain seq x y z
N MET A 1 -10.16 -1.21 -11.05
CA MET A 1 -8.98 -2.09 -11.02
C MET A 1 -8.26 -1.84 -9.71
N GLU A 2 -8.11 -2.87 -8.88
CA GLU A 2 -7.25 -2.81 -7.69
C GLU A 2 -5.80 -2.85 -8.16
N SER A 3 -5.14 -1.69 -8.23
CA SER A 3 -3.70 -1.63 -8.47
C SER A 3 -2.99 -1.83 -7.14
N ASN A 4 -2.17 -2.89 -7.04
CA ASN A 4 -1.29 -3.07 -5.90
C ASN A 4 -0.10 -2.11 -6.07
N ILE A 5 0.06 -1.18 -5.14
CA ILE A 5 1.25 -0.31 -5.09
C ILE A 5 2.30 -1.01 -4.24
N VAL A 6 3.51 -1.17 -4.77
CA VAL A 6 4.61 -1.92 -4.14
C VAL A 6 5.76 -0.96 -3.86
N ILE A 7 6.13 -0.82 -2.59
CA ILE A 7 7.24 0.03 -2.15
C ILE A 7 8.32 -0.87 -1.52
N PRO A 8 9.54 -0.91 -2.06
CA PRO A 8 10.63 -1.70 -1.48
C PRO A 8 11.13 -1.07 -0.17
N ASP A 9 11.57 -1.91 0.77
CA ASP A 9 12.30 -1.44 1.95
C ASP A 9 13.72 -1.00 1.56
N CYS A 10 14.38 -0.22 2.41
CA CYS A 10 15.72 0.30 2.15
C CYS A 10 16.81 -0.78 2.02
N ARG A 11 16.52 -2.04 2.37
CA ARG A 11 17.44 -3.17 2.25
C ARG A 11 17.11 -4.11 1.09
N GLY A 12 16.02 -3.87 0.35
CA GLY A 12 15.53 -4.71 -0.74
C GLY A 12 15.11 -6.13 -0.31
N LYS A 13 14.76 -6.32 0.95
CA LYS A 13 14.34 -7.61 1.54
C LYS A 13 12.85 -7.74 1.73
N GLU A 14 12.15 -6.61 1.83
CA GLU A 14 10.73 -6.56 2.16
C GLU A 14 10.03 -5.53 1.27
N PHE A 15 8.72 -5.71 1.10
CA PHE A 15 7.89 -4.86 0.26
C PHE A 15 6.64 -4.48 1.02
N LEU A 16 6.33 -3.19 1.05
CA LEU A 16 5.03 -2.69 1.47
C LEU A 16 4.09 -2.76 0.27
N VAL A 17 3.00 -3.52 0.40
CA VAL A 17 1.93 -3.61 -0.59
C VAL A 17 0.68 -2.93 -0.04
N CYS A 18 0.20 -1.94 -0.78
CA CYS A 18 -1.04 -1.23 -0.47
C CYS A 18 -2.16 -1.72 -1.38
N LYS A 19 -3.24 -2.23 -0.77
CA LYS A 19 -4.41 -2.76 -1.46
C LYS A 19 -5.70 -2.16 -0.90
N ARG A 20 -6.62 -1.76 -1.77
CA ARG A 20 -7.98 -1.34 -1.38
C ARG A 20 -8.91 -2.55 -1.36
N LYS A 21 -9.73 -2.70 -0.33
CA LYS A 21 -10.77 -3.75 -0.23
C LYS A 21 -12.03 -3.20 0.40
N GLY A 22 -13.16 -3.24 -0.31
CA GLY A 22 -14.48 -2.91 0.24
C GLY A 22 -14.68 -1.47 0.74
N GLY A 23 -13.71 -0.56 0.55
CA GLY A 23 -13.74 0.80 1.09
C GLY A 23 -12.61 1.08 2.08
N ASP A 24 -12.00 0.03 2.63
CA ASP A 24 -10.86 0.09 3.53
C ASP A 24 -9.53 -0.10 2.79
N TYR A 25 -8.44 0.30 3.44
CA TYR A 25 -7.10 0.00 2.99
C TYR A 25 -6.49 -1.11 3.82
N GLU A 26 -5.83 -2.01 3.11
CA GLU A 26 -5.01 -3.10 3.63
C GLU A 26 -3.57 -2.81 3.24
N LEU A 27 -2.70 -2.66 4.25
CA LEU A 27 -1.25 -2.60 4.08
C LEU A 27 -0.68 -3.95 4.46
N ARG A 28 0.13 -4.53 3.57
CA ARG A 28 0.83 -5.79 3.80
C ARG A 28 2.32 -5.57 3.72
N PHE A 29 3.07 -6.15 4.66
CA PHE A 29 4.50 -6.33 4.50
C PHE A 29 4.74 -7.73 3.98
N ILE A 30 5.43 -7.82 2.85
CA ILE A 30 5.76 -9.06 2.17
C ILE A 30 7.27 -9.23 2.20
N ASN A 31 7.78 -10.37 2.65
CA ASN A 31 9.21 -10.66 2.64
C ASN A 31 9.72 -11.05 1.24
N GLY A 32 11.02 -11.18 1.06
CA GLY A 32 11.65 -11.58 -0.21
C GLY A 32 11.27 -12.98 -0.72
N LYS A 33 10.52 -13.78 0.05
CA LYS A 33 9.94 -15.07 -0.38
C LYS A 33 8.49 -14.96 -0.85
N GLY A 34 7.90 -13.76 -0.81
CA GLY A 34 6.49 -13.53 -1.15
C GLY A 34 5.53 -13.81 0.01
N GLU A 35 6.02 -14.10 1.22
CA GLU A 35 5.18 -14.38 2.38
C GLU A 35 4.75 -13.07 3.05
N THR A 36 3.47 -12.98 3.41
CA THR A 36 2.96 -11.84 4.19
C THR A 36 3.38 -12.00 5.65
N VAL A 37 4.24 -11.12 6.13
CA VAL A 37 4.75 -11.14 7.52
C VAL A 37 3.91 -10.27 8.45
N PHE A 38 3.21 -9.27 7.91
CA PHE A 38 2.34 -8.38 8.68
C PHE A 38 1.21 -7.82 7.82
N VAL A 39 0.03 -7.63 8.43
CA VAL A 39 -1.13 -7.00 7.81
C VAL A 39 -1.70 -5.95 8.75
N PHE A 40 -1.96 -4.76 8.22
CA PHE A 40 -2.65 -3.68 8.91
C PHE A 40 -3.83 -3.19 8.10
N TRP A 41 -4.94 -2.96 8.77
CA TRP A 41 -6.18 -2.47 8.17
C TRP A 41 -6.56 -1.13 8.78
N PHE A 42 -7.01 -0.21 7.93
CA PHE A 42 -7.60 1.03 8.42
C PHE A 42 -8.79 1.46 7.56
N ALA A 43 -9.81 1.95 8.26
CA ALA A 43 -10.99 2.51 7.65
C ALA A 43 -10.74 3.94 7.17
N VAL A 44 -11.27 4.26 5.98
CA VAL A 44 -11.17 5.60 5.41
C VAL A 44 -12.32 6.47 5.91
N LYS A 45 -12.00 7.64 6.46
CA LYS A 45 -13.03 8.61 6.88
C LYS A 45 -13.83 9.13 5.68
N SER A 46 -15.08 9.51 5.92
CA SER A 46 -15.89 10.22 4.91
C SER A 46 -15.27 11.57 4.53
N PRO A 47 -15.37 12.00 3.25
CA PRO A 47 -15.97 11.28 2.12
C PRO A 47 -15.03 10.20 1.55
N VAL A 48 -15.45 8.93 1.67
CA VAL A 48 -14.63 7.73 1.41
C VAL A 48 -13.97 7.75 0.04
N PHE A 49 -14.72 8.13 -1.00
CA PHE A 49 -14.23 8.13 -2.38
C PHE A 49 -13.08 9.13 -2.62
N GLN A 50 -13.20 10.36 -2.09
CA GLN A 50 -12.18 11.40 -2.27
C GLN A 50 -10.94 11.07 -1.44
N ASN A 51 -11.12 10.67 -0.19
CA ASN A 51 -10.02 10.31 0.69
C ASN A 51 -9.27 9.07 0.19
N SER A 52 -9.97 8.08 -0.36
CA SER A 52 -9.32 6.93 -1.03
C SER A 52 -8.45 7.40 -2.21
N LYS A 53 -8.96 8.31 -3.05
CA LYS A 53 -8.15 8.86 -4.16
C LYS A 53 -6.89 9.57 -3.67
N LEU A 54 -6.98 10.32 -2.57
CA LEU A 54 -5.81 10.99 -1.97
C LEU A 54 -4.78 9.98 -1.46
N ILE A 55 -5.23 8.95 -0.73
CA ILE A 55 -4.37 7.90 -0.20
C ILE A 55 -3.67 7.14 -1.33
N SER A 56 -4.41 6.74 -2.37
CA SER A 56 -3.83 6.06 -3.53
C SER A 56 -2.76 6.92 -4.22
N LYS A 57 -3.03 8.20 -4.48
CA LYS A 57 -2.04 9.12 -5.07
C LYS A 57 -0.80 9.29 -4.19
N LEU A 58 -0.97 9.31 -2.87
CA LEU A 58 0.17 9.39 -1.94
C LEU A 58 1.06 8.16 -2.05
N PHE A 59 0.48 6.95 -2.07
CA PHE A 59 1.25 5.72 -2.22
C PHE A 59 1.90 5.60 -3.61
N GLU A 60 1.23 6.05 -4.67
CA GLU A 60 1.82 6.14 -6.02
C GLU A 60 3.07 7.05 -6.01
N LEU A 61 2.94 8.25 -5.44
CA LEU A 61 4.06 9.18 -5.32
C LEU A 61 5.22 8.60 -4.50
N ILE A 62 4.93 7.95 -3.36
CA ILE A 62 5.97 7.29 -2.56
C ILE A 62 6.65 6.19 -3.38
N SER A 63 5.88 5.40 -4.13
CA SER A 63 6.42 4.34 -4.98
C SER A 63 7.34 4.88 -6.07
N GLU A 64 7.01 6.01 -6.69
CA GLU A 64 7.86 6.68 -7.68
C GLU A 64 9.16 7.22 -7.07
N LEU A 65 9.08 7.79 -5.86
CA LEU A 65 10.23 8.37 -5.17
C LEU A 65 11.15 7.33 -4.50
N ALA A 66 10.62 6.16 -4.17
CA ALA A 66 11.36 5.09 -3.49
C ALA A 66 12.18 4.19 -4.42
N VAL A 67 12.15 4.43 -5.73
CA VAL A 67 12.93 3.64 -6.70
C VAL A 67 14.41 4.02 -6.61
N HIS A 68 15.23 3.10 -6.13
CA HIS A 68 16.69 3.04 -6.36
C HIS A 68 17.00 1.87 -7.27
#